data_AF-A0A088ML92-F1
#
_entry.id   AF-A0A088ML92-F1
#
_cell.length_a   1.000
_cell.length_b   1.000
_cell.length_c   1.000
_cell.angle_alpha   90.00
_cell.angle_beta   90.00
_cell.angle_gamma   90.00
#
_symmetry.space_group_name_H-M   'P 1'
#
loop_
_entity.id
_entity.type
_entity.pdbx_description
1 polymer ?
#
loop_
_entity_poly.entity_id
_entity_poly.type
_entity_poly.pdbx_seq_one_letter_code
_entity_poly.pdbx_strand_id
1 'polypeptide(L)'
;QEFVLLQITQEEYLCMKALLLFSIIPVEGLKSQKYFDELRLTYINELDRLVNYRMATGCSQRFYQLTRLLDSLQMTVKKLHQFTFDLFIQAQSLHTKVSFPEMIGEIISVHVPKILAGLAKPILFHQ
;
A
#
# COMPACT_ATOMS: atom_id res chain seq x y z
N GLN A 1 5.31 -13.35 9.34
CA GLN A 1 6.07 -13.40 10.61
C GLN A 1 5.93 -12.08 11.39
N GLU A 2 6.14 -10.91 10.77
CA GLU A 2 6.03 -9.61 11.47
C GLU A 2 4.65 -9.34 12.09
N PHE A 3 3.55 -9.72 11.43
CA PHE A 3 2.19 -9.55 11.96
C PHE A 3 1.98 -10.30 13.28
N VAL A 4 2.53 -11.51 13.37
CA VAL A 4 2.45 -12.36 14.58
C VAL A 4 3.34 -11.77 15.67
N LEU A 5 4.54 -11.30 15.32
CA LEU A 5 5.48 -10.68 16.26
C LEU A 5 4.91 -9.40 16.87
N LEU A 6 4.30 -8.55 16.06
CA LEU A 6 3.74 -7.26 16.49
C LEU A 6 2.35 -7.39 17.13
N GLN A 7 1.77 -8.60 17.09
CA GLN A 7 0.41 -8.88 17.54
C GLN A 7 -0.58 -7.85 16.98
N ILE A 8 -0.59 -7.71 15.65
CA ILE A 8 -1.46 -6.75 14.98
C ILE A 8 -2.90 -7.20 15.16
N THR A 9 -3.72 -6.30 15.70
CA THR A 9 -5.15 -6.57 15.90
C THR A 9 -5.95 -6.38 14.62
N GLN A 10 -7.18 -6.87 14.62
CA GLN A 10 -8.06 -6.69 13.47
C GLN A 10 -8.32 -5.22 13.15
N GLU A 11 -8.51 -4.36 14.15
CA GLU A 11 -8.78 -2.92 13.95
C GLU A 11 -7.57 -2.20 13.35
N GLU A 12 -6.36 -2.47 13.87
CA GLU A 12 -5.12 -1.93 13.31
C GLU A 12 -4.92 -2.41 11.88
N TYR A 13 -5.14 -3.70 11.63
CA TYR A 13 -5.04 -4.27 10.28
C TYR A 13 -5.98 -3.58 9.29
N LEU A 14 -7.24 -3.38 9.67
CA LEU A 14 -8.23 -2.73 8.81
C LEU A 14 -7.85 -1.26 8.53
N CYS A 15 -7.38 -0.53 9.55
CA CYS A 15 -6.92 0.85 9.39
C CYS A 15 -5.67 0.92 8.51
N MET A 16 -4.69 0.04 8.73
CA MET A 16 -3.49 -0.09 7.92
C MET A 16 -3.82 -0.43 6.46
N LYS A 17 -4.82 -1.29 6.21
CA LYS A 17 -5.28 -1.62 4.86
C LYS A 17 -5.83 -0.39 4.12
N ALA A 18 -6.56 0.48 4.81
CA ALA A 18 -7.00 1.76 4.23
C ALA A 18 -5.80 2.67 3.92
N LEU A 19 -4.83 2.77 4.84
CA LEU A 19 -3.61 3.56 4.61
C LEU A 19 -2.77 3.04 3.43
N LEU A 20 -2.76 1.73 3.18
CA LEU A 20 -2.15 1.12 1.99
C LEU A 20 -2.89 1.51 0.71
N LEU A 21 -4.21 1.53 0.71
CA LEU A 21 -5.00 2.02 -0.43
C LEU A 21 -4.64 3.46 -0.79
N PHE A 22 -4.40 4.30 0.23
CA PHE A 22 -4.02 5.71 0.05
C PHE A 22 -2.50 5.93 0.06
N SER A 23 -1.68 4.94 -0.29
CA SER A 23 -0.21 5.02 -0.19
C SER A 23 0.51 5.28 -1.51
N ILE A 24 -0.18 5.34 -2.64
CA ILE A 24 0.42 5.61 -3.96
C ILE A 24 -0.40 6.69 -4.65
N ILE A 25 0.26 7.75 -5.13
CA ILE A 25 -0.38 8.85 -5.85
C ILE A 25 0.36 9.18 -7.15
N PRO A 26 -0.31 9.78 -8.16
CA PRO A 26 0.38 10.32 -9.31
C PRO A 26 1.41 11.37 -8.91
N VAL A 27 2.52 11.48 -9.65
CA VAL A 27 3.57 12.47 -9.36
C VAL A 27 3.05 13.90 -9.50
N GLU A 28 2.16 14.13 -10.47
CA GLU A 28 1.43 15.37 -10.71
C GLU A 28 0.39 15.70 -9.63
N GLY A 29 0.11 14.77 -8.71
CA GLY A 29 -0.91 14.91 -7.67
C GLY A 29 -2.33 14.58 -8.17
N LEU A 30 -3.29 14.63 -7.24
CA LEU A 30 -4.70 14.39 -7.52
C LEU A 30 -5.43 15.71 -7.80
N LYS A 31 -6.48 15.65 -8.64
CA LYS A 31 -7.36 16.81 -8.90
C LYS A 31 -7.90 17.45 -7.61
N SER A 32 -8.14 16.63 -6.60
CA SER A 32 -8.69 17.01 -5.30
C SER A 32 -7.71 16.69 -4.16
N GLN A 33 -6.44 17.06 -4.32
CA GLN A 33 -5.36 16.71 -3.38
C GLN A 33 -5.68 17.03 -1.92
N LYS A 34 -6.26 18.20 -1.64
CA LYS A 34 -6.65 18.60 -0.28
C LYS A 34 -7.57 17.57 0.40
N TYR A 35 -8.59 17.09 -0.31
CA TYR A 35 -9.53 16.10 0.24
C TYR A 35 -8.88 14.73 0.42
N PHE A 36 -7.94 14.37 -0.46
CA PHE A 36 -7.14 13.16 -0.26
C PHE A 36 -6.26 13.26 0.99
N ASP A 37 -5.61 14.41 1.20
CA ASP A 37 -4.75 14.63 2.36
C ASP A 37 -5.56 14.59 3.66
N GLU A 38 -6.74 15.22 3.69
CA GLU A 38 -7.68 15.17 4.83
C GLU A 38 -8.18 13.74 5.11
N LEU A 39 -8.53 12.99 4.05
CA LEU A 39 -8.98 11.61 4.18
C LEU A 39 -7.86 10.71 4.72
N ARG A 40 -6.64 10.81 4.16
CA ARG A 40 -5.48 10.06 4.62
C ARG A 40 -5.15 10.41 6.07
N LEU A 41 -5.17 11.70 6.44
CA LEU A 41 -4.94 12.15 7.81
C LEU A 41 -5.96 11.57 8.79
N THR A 42 -7.23 11.44 8.38
CA THR A 42 -8.27 10.80 9.20
C THR A 42 -7.90 9.36 9.56
N TYR A 43 -7.41 8.57 8.60
CA TYR A 43 -6.96 7.20 8.88
C TYR A 43 -5.64 7.14 9.67
N ILE A 44 -4.76 8.13 9.53
CA ILE A 44 -3.54 8.24 10.35
C ILE A 44 -3.93 8.48 11.82
N ASN A 45 -4.83 9.42 12.07
CA ASN A 45 -5.33 9.74 13.40
C ASN A 45 -6.12 8.57 14.01
N GLU A 46 -6.87 7.83 13.19
CA GLU A 46 -7.56 6.62 13.66
C GLU A 46 -6.58 5.53 14.08
N LEU A 47 -5.49 5.32 13.32
CA LEU A 47 -4.44 4.39 13.72
C LEU A 47 -3.79 4.81 15.04
N ASP A 48 -3.50 6.11 15.21
CA ASP A 48 -2.95 6.64 16.47
C ASP A 48 -3.93 6.43 17.64
N ARG A 49 -5.22 6.69 17.43
CA ARG A 49 -6.28 6.44 18.42
C ARG A 49 -6.32 4.98 18.85
N LEU A 50 -6.26 4.04 17.89
CA LEU A 50 -6.26 2.59 18.16
C LEU A 50 -5.02 2.14 18.94
N VAL A 51 -3.85 2.73 18.64
CA VAL A 51 -2.60 2.46 19.37
C VAL A 51 -2.68 2.98 20.81
N ASN A 52 -3.15 4.21 20.99
CA ASN A 52 -3.29 4.84 22.31
C ASN A 52 -4.35 4.17 23.19
N TYR A 53 -5.43 3.67 22.60
CA TYR A 53 -6.47 2.95 23.36
C TYR A 53 -5.94 1.67 24.01
N ARG A 54 -4.94 1.01 23.40
CA ARG A 54 -4.43 -0.28 23.88
C ARG A 54 -3.30 -0.19 24.90
N MET A 55 -2.56 0.91 24.93
CA MET A 55 -1.30 0.99 25.66
C MET A 55 -1.33 2.18 26.63
N ALA A 56 -1.11 1.92 27.92
CA ALA A 56 -0.89 2.99 28.90
C ALA A 56 0.50 3.63 28.76
N THR A 57 1.47 2.90 28.18
CA THR A 57 2.86 3.32 27.96
C THR A 57 3.38 2.72 26.65
N GLY A 58 4.22 3.44 25.89
CA GLY A 58 4.86 2.92 24.67
C GLY A 58 4.08 3.10 23.36
N CYS A 59 3.03 3.94 23.36
CA CYS A 59 2.20 4.21 22.20
C CYS A 59 2.99 4.71 20.98
N SER A 60 3.93 5.64 21.19
CA SER A 60 4.77 6.18 20.12
C SER A 60 5.63 5.10 19.44
N GLN A 61 6.15 4.14 20.22
CA GLN A 61 6.92 3.02 19.69
C GLN A 61 6.05 2.08 18.86
N ARG A 62 4.83 1.75 19.32
CA ARG A 62 3.91 0.91 18.55
C ARG A 62 3.48 1.59 17.25
N PHE A 63 3.11 2.87 17.31
CA PHE A 63 2.75 3.62 16.11
C PHE A 63 3.90 3.66 15.09
N TYR A 64 5.14 3.87 15.57
CA TYR A 64 6.34 3.78 14.75
C TYR A 64 6.51 2.39 14.11
N GLN A 65 6.34 1.30 14.87
CA GLN A 65 6.44 -0.06 14.34
C GLN A 65 5.41 -0.33 13.22
N LEU A 66 4.16 0.09 13.41
CA LEU A 66 3.11 -0.11 12.41
C LEU A 66 3.34 0.72 11.13
N THR A 67 3.78 1.98 11.28
CA THR A 67 4.09 2.84 10.13
C THR A 67 5.36 2.40 9.38
N ARG A 68 6.37 1.88 10.08
CA ARG A 68 7.54 1.24 9.46
C ARG A 68 7.17 0.00 8.67
N LEU A 69 6.24 -0.81 9.18
CA LEU A 69 5.70 -1.95 8.45
C LEU A 69 5.01 -1.50 7.16
N LEU A 70 4.17 -0.45 7.20
CA LEU A 70 3.52 0.12 6.01
C LEU A 70 4.53 0.57 4.94
N ASP A 71 5.62 1.22 5.34
CA ASP A 71 6.67 1.65 4.41
C ASP A 71 7.41 0.46 3.80
N SER A 72 7.72 -0.57 4.59
CA SER A 72 8.39 -1.78 4.11
C SER A 72 7.60 -2.53 3.03
N LEU A 73 6.26 -2.47 3.11
CA LEU A 73 5.37 -3.09 2.13
C LEU A 73 5.48 -2.46 0.75
N GLN A 74 5.82 -1.17 0.65
CA GLN A 74 5.93 -0.46 -0.64
C GLN A 74 6.97 -1.13 -1.56
N MET A 75 8.10 -1.55 -1.00
CA MET A 75 9.15 -2.25 -1.75
C MET A 75 8.71 -3.63 -2.24
N THR A 76 7.97 -4.36 -1.39
CA THR A 76 7.44 -5.68 -1.74
C THR A 76 6.38 -5.56 -2.83
N VAL A 77 5.45 -4.60 -2.69
CA VAL A 77 4.40 -4.32 -3.67
C VAL A 77 5.00 -3.91 -5.01
N LYS A 78 6.05 -3.08 -5.03
CA LYS A 78 6.74 -2.71 -6.27
C LYS A 78 7.32 -3.93 -7.00
N LYS A 79 7.97 -4.84 -6.27
CA LYS A 79 8.48 -6.10 -6.84
C LYS A 79 7.36 -7.00 -7.37
N LEU A 80 6.25 -7.09 -6.66
CA LEU A 80 5.06 -7.83 -7.09
C LEU A 80 4.45 -7.24 -8.36
N HIS A 81 4.35 -5.91 -8.45
CA HIS A 81 3.89 -5.22 -9.65
C HIS A 81 4.78 -5.52 -10.85
N GLN A 82 6.11 -5.44 -10.70
CA GLN A 82 7.06 -5.79 -11.75
C GLN A 82 6.86 -7.23 -12.23
N PHE A 83 6.90 -8.19 -11.30
CA PHE A 83 6.69 -9.60 -11.60
C PHE A 83 5.35 -9.85 -12.32
N THR A 84 4.27 -9.22 -11.84
CA THR A 84 2.93 -9.40 -12.39
C THR A 84 2.84 -8.84 -13.81
N PHE A 85 3.47 -7.71 -14.07
CA PHE A 85 3.51 -7.11 -15.40
C PHE A 85 4.33 -7.96 -16.37
N ASP A 86 5.51 -8.43 -15.96
CA ASP A 86 6.36 -9.29 -16.80
C ASP A 86 5.63 -10.59 -17.17
N LEU A 87 4.97 -11.22 -16.18
CA LEU A 87 4.17 -12.41 -16.40
C LEU A 87 2.95 -12.14 -17.30
N PHE A 88 2.32 -10.98 -17.17
CA PHE A 88 1.20 -10.58 -18.03
C PHE A 88 1.62 -10.44 -19.50
N ILE A 89 2.77 -9.83 -19.78
CA ILE A 89 3.32 -9.75 -21.14
C ILE A 89 3.69 -11.15 -21.66
N GLN A 90 4.33 -11.97 -20.83
CA GLN A 90 4.67 -13.35 -21.21
C GLN A 90 3.43 -14.20 -21.47
N ALA A 91 2.33 -14.01 -20.75
CA ALA A 91 1.08 -14.73 -20.96
C ALA A 91 0.37 -14.36 -22.26
N GLN A 92 0.60 -13.16 -22.80
CA GLN A 92 0.14 -12.79 -24.14
C GLN A 92 0.96 -13.46 -25.25
N SER A 93 2.22 -13.80 -24.96
CA SER A 93 3.00 -14.69 -25.83
C SER A 93 2.56 -16.14 -25.59
N LEU A 94 2.36 -16.91 -26.65
CA LEU A 94 1.75 -18.26 -26.65
C LEU A 94 2.46 -19.33 -25.78
N HIS A 95 3.51 -18.97 -25.05
CA HIS A 95 4.39 -19.88 -24.33
C HIS A 95 4.01 -20.12 -22.85
N THR A 96 3.04 -19.37 -22.29
CA THR A 96 2.73 -19.43 -20.84
C THR A 96 1.27 -19.83 -20.59
N LYS A 97 1.03 -20.84 -19.74
CA LYS A 97 -0.33 -21.35 -19.39
C LYS A 97 -1.08 -20.51 -18.34
N VAL A 98 -0.63 -19.29 -18.04
CA VAL A 98 -1.22 -18.45 -17.00
C VAL A 98 -2.30 -17.56 -17.63
N SER A 99 -3.53 -17.65 -17.11
CA SER A 99 -4.64 -16.79 -17.54
C SER A 99 -4.89 -15.65 -16.56
N PHE A 100 -5.12 -14.46 -17.08
CA PHE A 100 -5.52 -13.30 -16.28
C PHE A 100 -7.02 -13.03 -16.51
N PRO A 101 -7.85 -12.99 -15.45
CA PRO A 101 -9.22 -12.49 -15.56
C PRO A 101 -9.26 -11.07 -16.13
N GLU A 102 -10.33 -10.72 -16.82
CA GLU A 102 -10.50 -9.42 -17.50
C GLU A 102 -10.19 -8.24 -16.58
N MET A 103 -10.82 -8.21 -15.39
CA MET A 103 -10.65 -7.15 -14.40
C MET A 103 -9.17 -6.88 -14.05
N ILE A 104 -8.41 -7.94 -13.75
CA ILE A 104 -7.01 -7.77 -13.35
C ILE A 104 -6.13 -7.46 -14.57
N GLY A 105 -6.45 -8.01 -15.74
CA GLY A 105 -5.76 -7.68 -16.99
C GLY A 105 -5.85 -6.20 -17.35
N GLU A 106 -7.03 -5.60 -17.17
CA GLU A 106 -7.23 -4.16 -17.38
C GLU A 106 -6.41 -3.34 -16.38
N ILE A 107 -6.47 -3.68 -15.08
CA ILE A 107 -5.69 -3.01 -14.03
C ILE A 107 -4.20 -3.09 -14.32
N ILE A 108 -3.69 -4.27 -14.66
CA ILE A 108 -2.26 -4.48 -14.96
C ILE A 108 -1.85 -3.66 -16.18
N SER A 109 -2.62 -3.72 -17.28
CA SER A 109 -2.24 -3.06 -18.53
C SER A 109 -2.23 -1.52 -18.43
N VAL A 110 -3.04 -0.93 -17.56
CA VAL A 110 -3.15 0.52 -17.41
C VAL A 110 -2.33 1.07 -16.24
N HIS A 111 -2.40 0.44 -15.07
CA HIS A 111 -1.90 1.04 -13.82
C HIS A 111 -0.45 0.68 -13.53
N VAL A 112 -0.08 -0.59 -13.73
CA VAL A 112 1.26 -1.07 -13.37
C VAL A 112 2.37 -0.38 -14.18
N PRO A 113 2.26 -0.20 -15.52
CA PRO A 113 3.24 0.57 -16.30
C PRO A 113 3.48 1.98 -15.75
N LYS A 114 2.43 2.67 -15.30
CA LYS A 114 2.56 4.03 -14.74
C LYS A 114 3.38 4.02 -13.45
N ILE A 115 3.18 3.03 -12.59
CA ILE A 115 3.98 2.85 -11.37
C ILE A 115 5.43 2.54 -11.72
N LEU A 116 5.67 1.61 -12.65
CA LEU A 116 7.03 1.20 -13.05
C LEU A 116 7.80 2.31 -13.77
N ALA A 117 7.10 3.13 -14.56
CA ALA A 117 7.66 4.32 -15.22
C ALA A 117 7.89 5.50 -14.26
N GLY A 118 7.54 5.38 -12.97
CA GLY A 118 7.71 6.43 -11.98
C GLY A 118 6.71 7.58 -12.10
N LEU A 119 5.60 7.39 -12.82
CA LEU A 119 4.48 8.35 -12.90
C LEU A 119 3.59 8.31 -11.65
N ALA A 120 3.76 7.30 -10.80
CA ALA A 120 3.14 7.23 -9.49
C ALA A 120 4.22 6.99 -8.42
N LYS A 121 4.09 7.71 -7.29
CA LYS A 121 5.04 7.68 -6.19
C LYS A 121 4.39 7.15 -4.91
N PRO A 122 5.10 6.33 -4.12
CA PRO A 122 4.63 5.95 -2.80
C PRO A 122 4.70 7.14 -1.84
N ILE A 123 3.78 7.18 -0.87
CA ILE A 123 3.76 8.10 0.25
C ILE A 123 4.27 7.33 1.47
N LEU A 124 5.50 7.62 1.87
CA LEU A 124 6.14 7.01 3.03
C LEU A 124 5.85 7.80 4.30
N PHE A 125 5.81 7.10 5.43
CA PHE A 125 5.80 7.73 6.76
C PHE A 125 7.19 8.18 7.17
N HIS A 126 8.23 7.44 6.76
CA HIS A 126 9.62 7.63 7.13
C HIS A 126 10.48 7.79 5.87
N GLN A 127 11.27 8.87 5.79
CA GLN A 127 12.22 9.12 4.70
C GLN A 127 13.53 8.33 4.88
#